data_AF-A0A928H521-F1
#
_entry.id   AF-A0A928H521-F1
#
_cell.length_a   1.000
_cell.length_b   1.000
_cell.length_c   1.000
_cell.angle_alpha   90.00
_cell.angle_beta   90.00
_cell.angle_gamma   90.00
#
_symmetry.space_group_name_H-M   'P 1'
#
loop_
_entity.id
_entity.type
_entity.pdbx_description
1 polymer ?
#
loop_
_entity_poly.entity_id
_entity_poly.type
_entity_poly.pdbx_seq_one_letter_code
_entity_poly.pdbx_strand_id
1 'polypeptide(L)'
;MMTIFGFSRRQAFGRAILAFIAVTFSFPVACVVLADDATTLVQARLAALPPEGGTLYLAKDTYHFYENDAKRMWLDPSNNQSGEKYVVFPLVGRKNVTIDGCGSTFVFHGRTFPFAATNCTGLTFRNFTVTTRYPSCPGFVVKEKDKDGFTVKFDERVCPYRVDQGNISFSLDGNGISTCDGRLSLHLLDCHHVVYLMAPNSPGDKGSFPASFVGVRAEDIGNREVRFTYYGDKHPKSVSLPYNVGAKVVINLEEKRYRDIFFFEDCDGVAVENVVIRRFGGMGIVGQRSGNIKVEGLSVYPHEGERVTVTADIVQFINCYGKISIIDCEGGLSRDDWINIHGNYLKIVSAKGRCLRVRPQHPSQQGFFPYRPGDMIECVTARERSVLATARVCTVAKDPANPAICEITVDADLSGVPLVGHLVENITLNPDVTIRNCRFSDFPHLRLSGRGKYLIEGNRFEHCIKSVLGMDLADYWFESGRILDMTIRNNSVVDGGGFSFGLSGWSGNENNIPKVHGRISLEGNIFNHVRGAPWSAVGVGDFNVKR
;
A
#
# COMPACT_ATOMS: atom_id res chain seq x y z
N MET A 1 -67.97 -11.22 48.14
CA MET A 1 -69.17 -10.38 48.28
C MET A 1 -69.12 -9.38 47.13
N MET A 2 -70.20 -9.30 46.33
CA MET A 2 -70.39 -8.43 45.15
C MET A 2 -69.69 -8.79 43.82
N THR A 3 -70.30 -9.78 43.18
CA THR A 3 -70.66 -9.94 41.75
C THR A 3 -70.95 -8.60 41.03
N ILE A 4 -70.74 -8.44 39.71
CA ILE A 4 -71.79 -8.54 38.66
C ILE A 4 -71.21 -8.35 37.23
N PHE A 5 -71.49 -9.35 36.35
CA PHE A 5 -71.81 -9.34 34.89
C PHE A 5 -70.79 -8.80 33.86
N GLY A 6 -70.60 -9.40 32.68
CA GLY A 6 -71.26 -10.53 32.03
C GLY A 6 -71.12 -10.44 30.49
N PHE A 7 -71.15 -11.60 29.82
CA PHE A 7 -71.48 -11.85 28.40
C PHE A 7 -70.56 -11.26 27.30
N SER A 8 -70.33 -11.86 26.12
CA SER A 8 -70.59 -13.20 25.58
C SER A 8 -70.01 -13.37 24.16
N ARG A 9 -69.53 -14.58 23.87
CA ARG A 9 -69.78 -15.45 22.68
C ARG A 9 -69.67 -14.95 21.21
N ARG A 10 -69.13 -15.91 20.43
CA ARG A 10 -69.34 -16.31 19.01
C ARG A 10 -68.39 -15.67 17.99
N GLN A 11 -67.47 -16.45 17.39
CA GLN A 11 -67.58 -17.52 16.36
C GLN A 11 -67.35 -16.97 14.94
N ALA A 12 -66.35 -17.55 14.27
CA ALA A 12 -66.41 -18.14 12.91
C ALA A 12 -65.41 -17.60 11.85
N PHE A 13 -64.61 -18.55 11.35
CA PHE A 13 -64.13 -18.77 9.97
C PHE A 13 -63.24 -17.74 9.24
N GLY A 14 -62.11 -18.23 8.70
CA GLY A 14 -61.42 -17.62 7.55
C GLY A 14 -59.96 -18.01 7.40
N ARG A 15 -59.60 -18.57 6.24
CA ARG A 15 -58.28 -19.11 5.86
C ARG A 15 -57.17 -18.04 5.71
N ALA A 16 -55.95 -18.46 6.07
CA ALA A 16 -54.61 -18.18 5.50
C ALA A 16 -54.29 -16.80 4.89
N ILE A 17 -53.20 -16.18 5.39
CA ILE A 17 -52.12 -15.49 4.63
C ILE A 17 -50.97 -15.15 5.61
N LEU A 18 -49.72 -15.31 5.15
CA LEU A 18 -48.48 -14.90 5.84
C LEU A 18 -48.51 -13.41 6.23
N ALA A 19 -48.10 -13.11 7.46
CA ALA A 19 -47.46 -11.84 7.81
C ALA A 19 -46.66 -11.97 9.13
N PHE A 20 -45.42 -11.47 9.11
CA PHE A 20 -44.60 -11.17 10.28
C PHE A 20 -45.34 -10.19 11.23
N ILE A 21 -45.22 -10.39 12.55
CA ILE A 21 -44.78 -9.41 13.58
C ILE A 21 -45.00 -9.99 15.00
N ALA A 22 -43.90 -9.92 15.77
CA ALA A 22 -43.74 -9.79 17.23
C ALA A 22 -44.71 -10.46 18.23
N VAL A 23 -44.12 -11.26 19.13
CA VAL A 23 -44.56 -11.35 20.53
C VAL A 23 -43.36 -11.03 21.42
N THR A 24 -43.46 -9.93 22.14
CA THR A 24 -42.59 -9.49 23.22
C THR A 24 -42.83 -10.38 24.45
N PHE A 25 -41.74 -10.85 25.06
CA PHE A 25 -41.70 -11.22 26.47
C PHE A 25 -40.65 -10.36 27.16
N SER A 26 -41.11 -9.49 28.06
CA SER A 26 -40.24 -8.72 28.96
C SER A 26 -39.60 -9.63 30.00
N PHE A 27 -38.28 -9.71 29.95
CA PHE A 27 -37.38 -10.05 31.06
C PHE A 27 -36.33 -8.93 31.14
N PRO A 28 -35.72 -8.69 32.32
CA PRO A 28 -35.02 -7.44 32.60
C PRO A 28 -33.90 -7.22 31.59
N VAL A 29 -33.77 -5.97 31.16
CA VAL A 29 -32.72 -5.49 30.26
C VAL A 29 -31.37 -5.74 30.91
N ALA A 30 -30.79 -6.91 30.66
CA ALA A 30 -29.36 -7.02 30.53
C ALA A 30 -29.03 -6.36 29.19
N CYS A 31 -28.56 -5.12 29.26
CA CYS A 31 -27.92 -4.45 28.15
C CYS A 31 -26.78 -5.35 27.69
N VAL A 32 -26.99 -6.11 26.61
CA VAL A 32 -25.89 -6.78 25.93
C VAL A 32 -25.19 -5.69 25.13
N VAL A 33 -24.13 -5.14 25.72
CA VAL A 33 -23.14 -4.33 25.02
C VAL A 33 -22.70 -5.15 23.80
N LEU A 34 -22.89 -4.60 22.59
CA LEU A 34 -22.32 -5.15 21.37
C LEU A 34 -20.85 -5.48 21.66
N ALA A 35 -20.42 -6.71 21.38
CA ALA A 35 -19.06 -7.14 21.68
C ALA A 35 -18.06 -6.09 21.15
N ASP A 36 -17.19 -5.59 22.03
CA ASP A 36 -16.18 -4.56 21.73
C ASP A 36 -15.25 -4.98 20.56
N ASP A 37 -15.18 -6.27 20.22
CA ASP A 37 -14.38 -6.84 19.12
C ASP A 37 -15.22 -7.76 18.21
N ALA A 38 -15.26 -7.45 16.91
CA ALA A 38 -15.98 -8.20 15.88
C ALA A 38 -15.13 -9.31 15.22
N THR A 39 -13.85 -9.43 15.55
CA THR A 39 -12.86 -10.30 14.87
C THR A 39 -13.28 -11.76 14.85
N THR A 40 -13.57 -12.35 16.02
CA THR A 40 -13.97 -13.77 16.13
C THR A 40 -15.27 -14.05 15.37
N LEU A 41 -16.26 -13.17 15.50
CA LEU A 41 -17.56 -13.34 14.84
C LEU A 41 -17.40 -13.33 13.31
N VAL A 42 -16.67 -12.36 12.78
CA VAL A 42 -16.46 -12.21 11.34
C VAL A 42 -15.70 -13.41 10.77
N GLN A 43 -14.64 -13.86 11.43
CA GLN A 43 -13.90 -15.05 10.99
C GLN A 43 -14.78 -16.30 10.98
N ALA A 44 -15.61 -16.50 12.01
CA ALA A 44 -16.53 -17.63 12.07
C ALA A 44 -17.55 -17.58 10.92
N ARG A 45 -18.09 -16.41 10.60
CA ARG A 45 -19.03 -16.24 9.48
C ARG A 45 -18.36 -16.42 8.12
N LEU A 46 -17.13 -15.93 7.96
CA LEU A 46 -16.35 -16.12 6.74
C LEU A 46 -16.00 -17.59 6.49
N ALA A 47 -15.63 -18.32 7.55
CA ALA A 47 -15.35 -19.76 7.49
C ALA A 47 -16.62 -20.57 7.17
N ALA A 48 -17.79 -20.13 7.63
CA ALA A 48 -19.06 -20.79 7.38
C ALA A 48 -19.62 -20.60 5.96
N LEU A 49 -19.05 -19.72 5.12
CA LEU A 49 -19.49 -19.58 3.73
C LEU A 49 -19.26 -20.90 2.95
N PRO A 50 -20.20 -21.28 2.06
CA PRO A 50 -20.07 -22.49 1.25
C PRO A 50 -18.78 -22.56 0.41
N PRO A 51 -18.31 -23.76 0.02
CA PRO A 51 -17.13 -23.91 -0.84
C PRO A 51 -17.25 -23.22 -2.21
N GLU A 52 -18.46 -23.15 -2.77
CA GLU A 52 -18.77 -22.51 -4.05
C GLU A 52 -18.76 -20.97 -4.00
N GLY A 53 -18.77 -20.41 -2.78
CA GLY A 53 -18.79 -18.97 -2.52
C GLY A 53 -20.03 -18.50 -1.78
N GLY A 54 -20.16 -17.18 -1.67
CA GLY A 54 -21.26 -16.55 -0.94
C GLY A 54 -20.92 -15.12 -0.54
N THR A 55 -21.90 -14.45 0.08
CA THR A 55 -21.73 -13.08 0.55
C THR A 55 -21.75 -13.02 2.07
N LEU A 56 -20.71 -12.44 2.66
CA LEU A 56 -20.70 -11.98 4.04
C LEU A 56 -21.23 -10.54 4.07
N TYR A 57 -22.45 -10.36 4.57
CA TYR A 57 -23.02 -9.05 4.83
C TYR A 57 -22.69 -8.60 6.25
N LEU A 58 -22.11 -7.40 6.40
CA LEU A 58 -22.01 -6.69 7.66
C LEU A 58 -23.03 -5.56 7.62
N ALA A 59 -24.10 -5.65 8.41
CA ALA A 59 -25.14 -4.63 8.47
C ALA A 59 -24.52 -3.28 8.87
N LYS A 60 -25.04 -2.17 8.35
CA LYS A 60 -24.47 -0.83 8.57
C LYS A 60 -24.24 -0.54 10.06
N ASP A 61 -22.97 -0.54 10.47
CA ASP A 61 -22.53 -0.21 11.83
C ASP A 61 -21.04 0.20 11.84
N THR A 62 -20.50 0.46 13.02
CA THR A 62 -19.06 0.56 13.26
C THR A 62 -18.55 -0.72 13.89
N TYR A 63 -17.68 -1.45 13.19
CA TYR A 63 -17.08 -2.69 13.65
C TYR A 63 -15.63 -2.46 14.04
N HIS A 64 -15.28 -2.87 15.26
CA HIS A 64 -13.93 -2.80 15.79
C HIS A 64 -13.25 -4.16 15.68
N PHE A 65 -11.98 -4.19 15.26
CA PHE A 65 -11.20 -5.41 15.05
C PHE A 65 -9.84 -5.31 15.76
N TYR A 66 -9.46 -6.37 16.48
CA TYR A 66 -8.26 -6.44 17.31
C TYR A 66 -7.39 -7.66 16.98
N GLU A 67 -6.14 -7.62 17.42
CA GLU A 67 -5.13 -8.63 17.08
C GLU A 67 -5.26 -9.94 17.86
N ASN A 68 -5.85 -9.92 19.05
CA ASN A 68 -5.88 -11.06 19.98
C ASN A 68 -6.50 -12.32 19.36
N ASP A 69 -7.63 -12.14 18.66
CA ASP A 69 -8.39 -13.24 18.04
C ASP A 69 -8.16 -13.32 16.52
N ALA A 70 -7.26 -12.51 15.98
CA ALA A 70 -6.95 -12.49 14.56
C ALA A 70 -6.18 -13.75 14.12
N LYS A 71 -6.43 -14.23 12.91
CA LYS A 71 -5.73 -15.40 12.36
C LYS A 71 -4.26 -15.06 12.11
N ARG A 72 -3.35 -15.77 12.78
CA ARG A 72 -1.91 -15.67 12.52
C ARG A 72 -1.57 -16.32 11.17
N MET A 73 -0.96 -15.57 10.26
CA MET A 73 -0.52 -16.03 8.93
C MET A 73 0.88 -15.51 8.62
N TRP A 74 1.80 -16.36 8.17
CA TRP A 74 3.05 -15.86 7.60
C TRP A 74 2.78 -15.32 6.19
N LEU A 75 3.09 -14.04 5.96
CA LEU A 75 2.94 -13.39 4.65
C LEU A 75 4.26 -12.74 4.23
N ASP A 76 4.55 -12.79 2.93
CA ASP A 76 5.70 -12.14 2.29
C ASP A 76 5.21 -11.08 1.27
N PRO A 77 4.57 -9.98 1.72
CA PRO A 77 4.13 -8.92 0.83
C PRO A 77 5.35 -8.19 0.26
N SER A 78 5.53 -8.25 -1.06
CA SER A 78 6.60 -7.52 -1.74
C SER A 78 6.49 -6.02 -1.44
N ASN A 79 7.65 -5.35 -1.37
CA ASN A 79 7.82 -3.94 -1.01
C ASN A 79 7.38 -3.57 0.42
N ASN A 80 6.98 -4.56 1.23
CA ASN A 80 6.52 -4.44 2.60
C ASN A 80 7.29 -5.42 3.50
N GLN A 81 7.11 -5.34 4.81
CA GLN A 81 7.84 -6.22 5.73
C GLN A 81 7.21 -7.62 5.77
N SER A 82 7.97 -8.65 5.42
CA SER A 82 7.61 -10.06 5.65
C SER A 82 7.43 -10.41 7.13
N GLY A 83 6.59 -11.41 7.41
CA GLY A 83 6.49 -12.03 8.73
C GLY A 83 5.08 -12.46 9.09
N GLU A 84 4.90 -12.78 10.37
CA GLU A 84 3.61 -13.26 10.90
C GLU A 84 2.59 -12.12 11.09
N LYS A 85 1.47 -12.17 10.38
CA LYS A 85 0.41 -11.15 10.39
C LYS A 85 -0.81 -11.61 11.17
N TYR A 86 -1.45 -10.67 11.86
CA TYR A 86 -2.70 -10.85 12.60
C TYR A 86 -3.88 -10.56 11.68
N VAL A 87 -4.25 -11.53 10.84
CA VAL A 87 -5.22 -11.35 9.76
C VAL A 87 -6.67 -11.41 10.26
N VAL A 88 -7.45 -10.35 10.03
CA VAL A 88 -8.86 -10.26 10.46
C VAL A 88 -9.78 -11.01 9.50
N PHE A 89 -9.58 -10.83 8.20
CA PHE A 89 -10.33 -11.51 7.13
C PHE A 89 -9.40 -12.43 6.32
N PRO A 90 -9.12 -13.64 6.82
CA PRO A 90 -8.26 -14.60 6.13
C PRO A 90 -9.04 -15.35 5.03
N LEU A 91 -8.59 -15.21 3.78
CA LEU A 91 -9.15 -15.89 2.61
C LEU A 91 -8.07 -16.80 2.00
N VAL A 92 -8.27 -18.11 2.04
CA VAL A 92 -7.30 -19.07 1.47
C VAL A 92 -8.06 -20.06 0.60
N GLY A 93 -7.71 -20.14 -0.69
CA GLY A 93 -8.33 -21.10 -1.61
C GLY A 93 -9.83 -20.87 -1.85
N ARG A 94 -10.36 -19.67 -1.56
CA ARG A 94 -11.80 -19.37 -1.64
C ARG A 94 -12.20 -18.96 -3.05
N LYS A 95 -13.46 -19.23 -3.40
CA LYS A 95 -14.05 -18.91 -4.70
C LYS A 95 -15.33 -18.10 -4.51
N ASN A 96 -15.57 -17.11 -5.37
CA ASN A 96 -16.82 -16.34 -5.46
C ASN A 96 -17.29 -15.76 -4.10
N VAL A 97 -16.37 -15.18 -3.33
CA VAL A 97 -16.67 -14.58 -2.02
C VAL A 97 -16.86 -13.08 -2.16
N THR A 98 -18.00 -12.58 -1.71
CA THR A 98 -18.23 -11.15 -1.50
C THR A 98 -18.18 -10.82 -0.01
N ILE A 99 -17.47 -9.75 0.37
CA ILE A 99 -17.60 -9.08 1.66
C ILE A 99 -18.26 -7.74 1.38
N ASP A 100 -19.52 -7.60 1.80
CA ASP A 100 -20.30 -6.38 1.64
C ASP A 100 -20.51 -5.73 3.01
N GLY A 101 -19.93 -4.56 3.19
CA GLY A 101 -20.04 -3.82 4.44
C GLY A 101 -21.31 -3.01 4.57
N CYS A 102 -22.19 -2.96 3.56
CA CYS A 102 -23.47 -2.24 3.60
C CYS A 102 -23.38 -0.78 4.11
N GLY A 103 -22.27 -0.10 3.85
CA GLY A 103 -21.98 1.27 4.31
C GLY A 103 -21.38 1.37 5.71
N SER A 104 -20.85 0.28 6.27
CA SER A 104 -20.23 0.22 7.59
C SER A 104 -18.88 0.91 7.66
N THR A 105 -18.42 1.18 8.88
CA THR A 105 -17.04 1.60 9.17
C THR A 105 -16.29 0.48 9.89
N PHE A 106 -15.13 0.09 9.37
CA PHE A 106 -14.23 -0.89 9.98
C PHE A 106 -13.07 -0.16 10.63
N VAL A 107 -12.96 -0.28 11.96
CA VAL A 107 -11.93 0.32 12.79
C VAL A 107 -10.94 -0.76 13.20
N PHE A 108 -9.72 -0.66 12.69
CA PHE A 108 -8.64 -1.62 12.94
C PHE A 108 -7.73 -1.11 14.06
N HIS A 109 -7.52 -1.96 15.07
CA HIS A 109 -6.73 -1.65 16.25
C HIS A 109 -5.36 -2.35 16.23
N GLY A 110 -4.41 -1.82 16.99
CA GLY A 110 -3.10 -2.43 17.20
C GLY A 110 -2.40 -2.73 15.88
N ARG A 111 -1.94 -3.98 15.70
CA ARG A 111 -1.25 -4.46 14.49
C ARG A 111 -2.09 -5.39 13.61
N THR A 112 -3.42 -5.29 13.67
CA THR A 112 -4.30 -6.08 12.78
C THR A 112 -3.99 -5.84 11.31
N PHE A 113 -3.97 -6.93 10.55
CA PHE A 113 -3.87 -6.96 9.09
C PHE A 113 -5.29 -7.22 8.54
N PRO A 114 -5.98 -6.22 7.95
CA PRO A 114 -7.40 -6.35 7.60
C PRO A 114 -7.74 -7.52 6.70
N PHE A 115 -7.31 -7.51 5.43
CA PHE A 115 -7.71 -8.50 4.44
C PHE A 115 -6.47 -9.16 3.81
N ALA A 116 -6.35 -10.49 3.94
CA ALA A 116 -5.33 -11.24 3.23
C ALA A 116 -5.98 -12.39 2.45
N ALA A 117 -5.80 -12.41 1.13
CA ALA A 117 -6.27 -13.45 0.25
C ALA A 117 -5.13 -14.15 -0.47
N THR A 118 -5.09 -15.48 -0.39
CA THR A 118 -4.13 -16.32 -1.10
C THR A 118 -4.83 -17.40 -1.92
N ASN A 119 -4.40 -17.61 -3.16
CA ASN A 119 -4.94 -18.64 -4.05
C ASN A 119 -6.47 -18.60 -4.24
N CYS A 120 -7.05 -17.39 -4.33
CA CYS A 120 -8.50 -17.21 -4.43
C CYS A 120 -8.96 -16.85 -5.85
N THR A 121 -10.24 -17.07 -6.15
CA THR A 121 -10.84 -16.67 -7.43
C THR A 121 -12.18 -15.99 -7.22
N GLY A 122 -12.45 -14.85 -7.88
CA GLY A 122 -13.74 -14.18 -7.78
C GLY A 122 -13.98 -13.60 -6.39
N LEU A 123 -13.18 -12.62 -5.99
CA LEU A 123 -13.37 -11.89 -4.72
C LEU A 123 -13.99 -10.52 -4.97
N THR A 124 -14.89 -10.10 -4.10
CA THR A 124 -15.44 -8.73 -4.11
C THR A 124 -15.46 -8.16 -2.70
N PHE A 125 -14.87 -6.99 -2.52
CA PHE A 125 -14.92 -6.23 -1.26
C PHE A 125 -15.62 -4.91 -1.56
N ARG A 126 -16.75 -4.64 -0.89
CA ARG A 126 -17.53 -3.45 -1.24
C ARG A 126 -18.27 -2.76 -0.10
N ASN A 127 -18.55 -1.48 -0.31
CA ASN A 127 -19.45 -0.66 0.50
C ASN A 127 -19.02 -0.55 1.97
N PHE A 128 -17.80 -0.12 2.24
CA PHE A 128 -17.37 0.18 3.62
C PHE A 128 -16.27 1.24 3.68
N THR A 129 -16.10 1.80 4.87
CA THR A 129 -14.98 2.67 5.22
C THR A 129 -13.95 1.90 6.04
N VAL A 130 -12.66 2.07 5.74
CA VAL A 130 -11.53 1.56 6.53
C VAL A 130 -10.87 2.69 7.29
N THR A 131 -10.61 2.47 8.57
CA THR A 131 -9.80 3.37 9.38
C THR A 131 -9.08 2.62 10.50
N THR A 132 -8.09 3.25 11.11
CA THR A 132 -7.52 2.81 12.41
C THR A 132 -8.07 3.67 13.54
N ARG A 133 -7.88 3.28 14.81
CA ARG A 133 -8.32 4.10 15.97
C ARG A 133 -7.53 5.40 16.16
N TYR A 134 -6.23 5.35 15.90
CA TYR A 134 -5.25 6.43 16.11
C TYR A 134 -4.47 6.75 14.83
N PRO A 135 -4.01 8.01 14.65
CA PRO A 135 -3.16 8.39 13.52
C PRO A 135 -1.85 7.61 13.51
N SER A 136 -1.60 6.87 12.44
CA SER A 136 -0.28 6.30 12.13
C SER A 136 0.73 7.39 11.72
N CYS A 137 0.23 8.59 11.40
CA CYS A 137 1.02 9.78 11.13
C CYS A 137 0.58 10.98 11.99
N PRO A 138 0.91 11.02 13.30
CA PRO A 138 0.62 12.18 14.13
C PRO A 138 1.28 13.43 13.55
N GLY A 139 0.48 14.49 13.37
CA GLY A 139 0.92 15.77 12.84
C GLY A 139 1.28 16.76 13.94
N PHE A 140 2.21 17.67 13.62
CA PHE A 140 2.55 18.81 14.46
C PHE A 140 2.90 20.05 13.64
N VAL A 141 3.00 21.19 14.31
CA VAL A 141 3.55 22.43 13.77
C VAL A 141 4.80 22.81 14.55
N VAL A 142 5.86 23.22 13.85
CA VAL A 142 7.05 23.81 14.49
C VAL A 142 6.67 25.19 15.04
N LYS A 143 6.68 25.35 16.37
CA LYS A 143 6.27 26.59 17.04
C LYS A 143 7.40 27.57 17.19
N GLU A 144 8.55 27.07 17.60
CA GLU A 144 9.73 27.87 17.92
C GLU A 144 10.99 27.10 17.55
N LYS A 145 12.05 27.81 17.22
CA LYS A 145 13.36 27.26 16.91
C LYS A 145 14.44 28.25 17.31
N ASP A 146 15.48 27.75 17.96
CA ASP A 146 16.64 28.53 18.37
C ASP A 146 17.92 27.68 18.21
N LYS A 147 19.04 28.17 18.75
CA LYS A 147 20.35 27.50 18.65
C LYS A 147 20.42 26.20 19.47
N ASP A 148 19.60 26.05 20.49
CA ASP A 148 19.63 24.95 21.46
C ASP A 148 18.57 23.90 21.16
N GLY A 149 17.55 24.20 20.36
CA GLY A 149 16.50 23.24 20.01
C GLY A 149 15.33 23.81 19.22
N PHE A 150 14.20 23.12 19.31
CA PHE A 150 12.93 23.55 18.73
C PHE A 150 11.75 23.04 19.55
N THR A 151 10.64 23.77 19.52
CA THR A 151 9.38 23.40 20.17
C THR A 151 8.35 23.05 19.10
N VAL A 152 7.62 21.95 19.27
CA VAL A 152 6.52 21.58 18.39
C VAL A 152 5.20 21.59 19.16
N LYS A 153 4.10 21.79 18.45
CA LYS A 153 2.74 21.58 18.96
C LYS A 153 2.06 20.49 18.16
N PHE A 154 1.70 19.38 18.81
CA PHE A 154 0.95 18.30 18.19
C PHE A 154 -0.50 18.71 17.91
N ASP A 155 -1.04 18.16 16.82
CA ASP A 155 -2.44 18.32 16.43
C ASP A 155 -3.39 17.74 17.49
N GLU A 156 -4.65 18.18 17.52
CA GLU A 156 -5.62 17.78 18.55
C GLU A 156 -5.89 16.28 18.58
N ARG A 157 -5.87 15.62 17.41
CA ARG A 157 -6.13 14.18 17.26
C ARG A 157 -4.86 13.31 17.33
N VAL A 158 -3.77 13.83 17.89
CA VAL A 158 -2.53 13.06 18.09
C VAL A 158 -2.80 11.77 18.87
N CYS A 159 -2.09 10.70 18.52
CA CYS A 159 -2.10 9.47 19.31
C CYS A 159 -1.51 9.74 20.72
N PRO A 160 -1.90 8.95 21.75
CA PRO A 160 -1.32 9.09 23.07
C PRO A 160 0.21 9.01 23.00
N TYR A 161 0.88 9.98 23.63
CA TYR A 161 2.33 10.01 23.69
C TYR A 161 2.81 10.25 25.13
N ARG A 162 4.04 9.83 25.40
CA ARG A 162 4.76 10.06 26.65
C ARG A 162 6.17 10.52 26.34
N VAL A 163 6.67 11.45 27.13
CA VAL A 163 8.08 11.78 27.19
C VAL A 163 8.67 11.25 28.49
N ASP A 164 9.80 10.54 28.39
CA ASP A 164 10.52 10.03 29.56
C ASP A 164 12.02 9.89 29.25
N GLN A 165 12.86 10.30 30.18
CA GLN A 165 14.33 10.27 30.05
C GLN A 165 14.85 10.83 28.71
N GLY A 166 14.22 11.91 28.19
CA GLY A 166 14.60 12.53 26.92
C GLY A 166 14.12 11.80 25.66
N ASN A 167 13.36 10.70 25.80
CA ASN A 167 12.74 9.96 24.71
C ASN A 167 11.27 10.33 24.57
N ILE A 168 10.74 10.22 23.35
CA ILE A 168 9.31 10.32 23.08
C ILE A 168 8.79 8.97 22.57
N SER A 169 7.64 8.55 23.08
CA SER A 169 6.98 7.29 22.75
C SER A 169 5.53 7.54 22.39
N PHE A 170 5.07 6.97 21.28
CA PHE A 170 3.68 7.00 20.83
C PHE A 170 3.03 5.63 21.01
N SER A 171 1.74 5.59 21.33
CA SER A 171 0.96 4.35 21.49
C SER A 171 -0.10 4.23 20.39
N LEU A 172 -0.02 3.14 19.62
CA LEU A 172 -1.03 2.70 18.65
C LEU A 172 -1.77 1.48 19.20
N ASP A 173 -2.66 1.70 20.19
CA ASP A 173 -3.41 0.64 20.90
C ASP A 173 -2.51 -0.47 21.47
N GLY A 174 -1.58 -0.09 22.36
CA GLY A 174 -0.70 -1.03 23.07
C GLY A 174 0.62 -1.34 22.36
N ASN A 175 0.72 -1.02 21.07
CA ASN A 175 1.99 -1.04 20.34
C ASN A 175 2.70 0.30 20.51
N GLY A 176 3.78 0.31 21.30
CA GLY A 176 4.62 1.47 21.54
C GLY A 176 5.65 1.66 20.42
N ILE A 177 5.79 2.89 19.93
CA ILE A 177 6.80 3.27 18.94
C ILE A 177 7.56 4.46 19.50
N SER A 178 8.84 4.25 19.79
CA SER A 178 9.64 5.18 20.56
C SER A 178 10.98 5.50 19.91
N THR A 179 11.53 6.66 20.24
CA THR A 179 12.97 6.92 20.04
C THR A 179 13.86 5.95 20.84
N CYS A 180 13.34 5.27 21.87
CA CYS A 180 14.05 4.17 22.54
C CYS A 180 14.25 2.95 21.62
N ASP A 181 13.37 2.74 20.64
CA ASP A 181 13.41 1.59 19.73
C ASP A 181 14.23 1.87 18.46
N GLY A 182 14.65 3.12 18.27
CA GLY A 182 15.45 3.57 17.14
C GLY A 182 15.09 4.98 16.72
N ARG A 183 15.05 5.21 15.41
CA ARG A 183 14.71 6.49 14.81
C ARG A 183 13.20 6.64 14.62
N LEU A 184 12.71 7.88 14.61
CA LEU A 184 11.39 8.23 14.11
C LEU A 184 11.53 9.09 12.84
N SER A 185 10.75 8.82 11.81
CA SER A 185 10.80 9.57 10.55
C SER A 185 9.91 10.81 10.61
N LEU A 186 10.50 12.00 10.46
CA LEU A 186 9.77 13.27 10.31
C LEU A 186 9.60 13.57 8.83
N HIS A 187 8.36 13.73 8.38
CA HIS A 187 8.02 14.05 7.00
C HIS A 187 7.41 15.45 6.95
N LEU A 188 8.04 16.35 6.19
CA LEU A 188 7.40 17.59 5.81
C LEU A 188 6.17 17.27 4.93
N LEU A 189 5.03 17.94 5.16
CA LEU A 189 3.79 17.62 4.44
C LEU A 189 3.87 17.82 2.93
N ASP A 190 4.80 18.63 2.44
CA ASP A 190 5.02 18.80 1.00
C ASP A 190 5.73 17.59 0.36
N CYS A 191 5.98 16.52 1.13
CA CYS A 191 6.50 15.22 0.71
C CYS A 191 7.95 15.21 0.17
N HIS A 192 8.68 16.33 0.23
CA HIS A 192 10.03 16.40 -0.38
C HIS A 192 11.18 16.20 0.60
N HIS A 193 10.95 16.34 1.91
CA HIS A 193 12.03 16.34 2.88
C HIS A 193 11.74 15.49 4.11
N VAL A 194 12.54 14.43 4.29
CA VAL A 194 12.52 13.55 5.45
C VAL A 194 13.78 13.77 6.28
N VAL A 195 13.64 13.88 7.59
CA VAL A 195 14.74 13.72 8.54
C VAL A 195 14.35 12.76 9.64
N TYR A 196 15.33 12.09 10.21
CA TYR A 196 15.10 11.23 11.36
C TYR A 196 15.21 12.00 12.66
N LEU A 197 14.43 11.63 13.65
CA LEU A 197 14.52 12.10 15.03
C LEU A 197 15.13 10.99 15.88
N MET A 198 16.12 11.33 16.70
CA MET A 198 16.78 10.36 17.57
C MET A 198 17.08 10.96 18.95
N ALA A 199 16.95 10.12 19.97
CA ALA A 199 17.42 10.37 21.31
C ALA A 199 18.88 9.92 21.50
N PRO A 200 19.59 10.36 22.55
CA PRO A 200 20.98 9.97 22.79
C PRO A 200 21.19 8.46 22.88
N ASN A 201 20.22 7.73 23.40
CA ASN A 201 20.23 6.27 23.61
C ASN A 201 19.51 5.49 22.50
N SER A 202 19.05 6.14 21.43
CA SER A 202 18.41 5.44 20.31
C SER A 202 19.36 4.42 19.67
N PRO A 203 18.96 3.15 19.53
CA PRO A 203 19.77 2.14 18.86
C PRO A 203 19.81 2.36 17.34
N GLY A 204 20.77 1.70 16.67
CA GLY A 204 20.88 1.67 15.21
C GLY A 204 22.15 2.33 14.66
N ASP A 205 22.58 1.89 13.48
CA ASP A 205 23.73 2.46 12.78
C ASP A 205 23.34 3.73 12.04
N LYS A 206 23.72 4.87 12.61
CA LYS A 206 23.50 6.22 12.04
C LYS A 206 24.17 6.40 10.68
N GLY A 207 25.24 5.65 10.38
CA GLY A 207 25.92 5.67 9.09
C GLY A 207 25.06 5.11 7.96
N SER A 208 24.22 4.12 8.26
CA SER A 208 23.37 3.42 7.28
C SER A 208 22.13 4.21 6.83
N PHE A 209 21.79 5.31 7.50
CA PHE A 209 20.55 6.03 7.21
C PHE A 209 20.56 6.72 5.84
N PRO A 210 19.47 6.64 5.07
CA PRO A 210 19.39 7.29 3.75
C PRO A 210 19.19 8.81 3.85
N ALA A 211 18.78 9.32 5.01
CA ALA A 211 18.59 10.74 5.30
C ALA A 211 19.33 11.16 6.57
N SER A 212 19.53 12.47 6.73
CA SER A 212 20.09 13.07 7.94
C SER A 212 19.17 12.87 9.15
N PHE A 213 19.74 13.01 10.35
CA PHE A 213 18.99 12.90 11.60
C PHE A 213 19.20 14.13 12.49
N VAL A 214 18.25 14.36 13.39
CA VAL A 214 18.23 15.44 14.36
C VAL A 214 18.35 14.80 15.75
N GLY A 215 19.52 14.96 16.38
CA GLY A 215 19.80 14.39 17.70
C GLY A 215 19.29 15.28 18.83
N VAL A 216 18.26 14.83 19.55
CA VAL A 216 17.51 15.64 20.53
C VAL A 216 17.19 14.91 21.82
N ARG A 217 16.88 15.64 22.89
CA ARG A 217 16.14 15.16 24.06
C ARG A 217 14.76 15.81 24.05
N ALA A 218 13.72 15.01 24.20
CA ALA A 218 12.35 15.47 24.33
C ALA A 218 12.04 15.88 25.79
N GLU A 219 11.25 16.94 25.95
CA GLU A 219 10.63 17.38 27.19
C GLU A 219 9.18 17.78 26.89
N ASP A 220 8.22 17.15 27.57
CA ASP A 220 6.81 17.54 27.47
C ASP A 220 6.57 18.76 28.36
N ILE A 221 6.22 19.88 27.75
CA ILE A 221 5.98 21.16 28.43
C ILE A 221 4.47 21.44 28.60
N GLY A 222 3.62 20.45 28.35
CA GLY A 222 2.17 20.52 28.49
C GLY A 222 1.47 21.10 27.27
N ASN A 223 0.13 21.07 27.27
CA ASN A 223 -0.71 21.61 26.19
C ASN A 223 -0.40 21.08 24.78
N ARG A 224 0.04 19.81 24.69
CA ARG A 224 0.50 19.12 23.46
C ARG A 224 1.78 19.71 22.87
N GLU A 225 2.55 20.43 23.67
CA GLU A 225 3.81 21.04 23.25
C GLU A 225 4.99 20.23 23.78
N VAL A 226 5.91 19.89 22.89
CA VAL A 226 7.13 19.15 23.23
C VAL A 226 8.33 19.96 22.78
N ARG A 227 9.24 20.22 23.72
CA ARG A 227 10.54 20.82 23.46
C ARG A 227 11.54 19.72 23.11
N PHE A 228 12.22 19.88 21.99
CA PHE A 228 13.32 19.03 21.56
C PHE A 228 14.63 19.81 21.65
N THR A 229 15.48 19.46 22.61
CA THR A 229 16.77 20.12 22.85
C THR A 229 17.91 19.33 22.21
N TYR A 230 18.73 19.96 21.38
CA TYR A 230 19.85 19.30 20.72
C TYR A 230 20.87 18.80 21.75
N TYR A 231 21.33 17.55 21.61
CA TYR A 231 22.37 17.01 22.49
C TYR A 231 23.79 17.12 21.93
N GLY A 232 23.96 17.69 20.74
CA GLY A 232 25.26 17.94 20.13
C GLY A 232 25.95 16.67 19.60
N ASP A 233 25.20 15.79 18.93
CA ASP A 233 25.80 14.63 18.25
C ASP A 233 26.79 15.09 17.17
N LYS A 234 28.00 14.55 17.20
CA LYS A 234 29.10 14.90 16.28
C LYS A 234 29.09 14.08 14.98
N HIS A 235 28.15 13.15 14.81
CA HIS A 235 28.04 12.37 13.58
C HIS A 235 27.79 13.30 12.38
N PRO A 236 28.42 13.09 11.20
CA PRO A 236 28.30 14.00 10.05
C PRO A 236 26.88 14.13 9.48
N LYS A 237 26.02 13.13 9.72
CA LYS A 237 24.58 13.16 9.37
C LYS A 237 23.70 13.84 10.42
N SER A 238 24.26 14.25 11.56
CA SER A 238 23.55 15.01 12.58
C SER A 238 23.37 16.45 12.12
N VAL A 239 22.13 16.91 12.03
CA VAL A 239 21.77 18.26 11.59
C VAL A 239 20.80 18.90 12.58
N SER A 240 20.77 20.22 12.65
CA SER A 240 19.66 20.94 13.26
C SER A 240 18.38 20.72 12.46
N LEU A 241 17.20 20.86 13.08
CA LEU A 241 15.92 20.67 12.38
C LEU A 241 15.88 21.56 11.12
N PRO A 242 15.72 21.01 9.91
CA PRO A 242 15.75 21.80 8.67
C PRO A 242 14.43 22.53 8.38
N TYR A 243 13.40 22.28 9.19
CA TYR A 243 12.07 22.86 9.01
C TYR A 243 11.96 24.23 9.70
N ASN A 244 11.28 25.15 9.03
CA ASN A 244 11.04 26.50 9.51
C ASN A 244 9.92 26.54 10.57
N VAL A 245 9.89 27.58 11.39
CA VAL A 245 8.73 27.88 12.24
C VAL A 245 7.49 28.01 11.37
N GLY A 246 6.38 27.41 11.80
CA GLY A 246 5.14 27.29 11.04
C GLY A 246 5.07 26.06 10.10
N ALA A 247 6.18 25.34 9.91
CA ALA A 247 6.18 24.13 9.09
C ALA A 247 5.24 23.07 9.65
N LYS A 248 4.45 22.46 8.76
CA LYS A 248 3.54 21.35 9.05
C LYS A 248 4.26 20.03 8.77
N VAL A 249 4.44 19.23 9.81
CA VAL A 249 5.22 17.98 9.77
C VAL A 249 4.35 16.85 10.31
N VAL A 250 4.63 15.62 9.88
CA VAL A 250 4.04 14.39 10.45
C VAL A 250 5.16 13.42 10.81
N ILE A 251 4.92 12.60 11.83
CA ILE A 251 5.83 11.51 12.22
C ILE A 251 5.30 10.22 11.62
N ASN A 252 6.07 9.50 10.82
CA ASN A 252 5.64 8.19 10.32
C ASN A 252 5.93 7.12 11.38
N LEU A 253 4.87 6.65 12.06
CA LEU A 253 4.98 5.61 13.06
C LEU A 253 5.00 4.20 12.44
N GLU A 254 4.64 4.06 11.17
CA GLU A 254 4.48 2.75 10.51
C GLU A 254 5.48 2.61 9.34
N GLU A 255 6.70 3.13 9.51
CA GLU A 255 7.74 3.16 8.47
C GLU A 255 8.17 1.78 7.97
N LYS A 256 7.98 0.75 8.81
CA LYS A 256 8.35 -0.64 8.48
C LYS A 256 7.32 -1.34 7.60
N ARG A 257 6.15 -0.74 7.37
CA ARG A 257 5.08 -1.29 6.53
C ARG A 257 4.76 -2.75 6.88
N TYR A 258 4.41 -2.97 8.14
CA TYR A 258 4.10 -4.31 8.63
C TYR A 258 2.74 -4.82 8.14
N ARG A 259 1.89 -3.94 7.61
CA ARG A 259 0.47 -4.18 7.37
C ARG A 259 0.05 -3.51 6.08
N ASP A 260 -0.90 -4.12 5.40
CA ASP A 260 -1.61 -3.57 4.25
C ASP A 260 -3.10 -3.70 4.53
N ILE A 261 -3.94 -2.82 3.98
CA ILE A 261 -5.39 -2.99 4.12
C ILE A 261 -5.81 -4.25 3.35
N PHE A 262 -5.44 -4.33 2.08
CA PHE A 262 -5.71 -5.49 1.24
C PHE A 262 -4.40 -6.09 0.75
N PHE A 263 -4.25 -7.40 0.93
CA PHE A 263 -3.17 -8.17 0.34
C PHE A 263 -3.71 -9.34 -0.47
N PHE A 264 -3.36 -9.37 -1.75
CA PHE A 264 -3.75 -10.42 -2.68
C PHE A 264 -2.51 -11.13 -3.22
N GLU A 265 -2.38 -12.42 -2.94
CA GLU A 265 -1.34 -13.26 -3.52
C GLU A 265 -1.96 -14.41 -4.31
N ASP A 266 -1.51 -14.61 -5.54
CA ASP A 266 -1.99 -15.71 -6.39
C ASP A 266 -3.52 -15.72 -6.56
N CYS A 267 -4.16 -14.54 -6.64
CA CYS A 267 -5.60 -14.40 -6.79
C CYS A 267 -6.00 -14.02 -8.23
N ASP A 268 -7.17 -14.48 -8.68
CA ASP A 268 -7.72 -14.18 -10.01
C ASP A 268 -9.16 -13.64 -9.93
N GLY A 269 -9.42 -12.49 -10.53
CA GLY A 269 -10.75 -11.88 -10.48
C GLY A 269 -11.03 -11.26 -9.10
N VAL A 270 -10.44 -10.09 -8.83
CA VAL A 270 -10.61 -9.37 -7.56
C VAL A 270 -11.22 -8.01 -7.82
N ALA A 271 -12.27 -7.65 -7.07
CA ALA A 271 -12.91 -6.35 -7.14
C ALA A 271 -12.91 -5.66 -5.77
N VAL A 272 -12.47 -4.40 -5.73
CA VAL A 272 -12.61 -3.49 -4.58
C VAL A 272 -13.49 -2.33 -5.04
N GLU A 273 -14.71 -2.25 -4.52
CA GLU A 273 -15.77 -1.39 -5.04
C GLU A 273 -16.36 -0.49 -3.95
N ASN A 274 -16.43 0.83 -4.16
CA ASN A 274 -17.05 1.76 -3.22
C ASN A 274 -16.47 1.65 -1.79
N VAL A 275 -15.14 1.61 -1.69
CA VAL A 275 -14.42 1.57 -0.42
C VAL A 275 -13.86 2.95 -0.12
N VAL A 276 -13.98 3.39 1.13
CA VAL A 276 -13.37 4.64 1.60
C VAL A 276 -12.18 4.31 2.50
N ILE A 277 -11.02 4.87 2.24
CA ILE A 277 -9.86 4.77 3.15
C ILE A 277 -9.69 6.11 3.86
N ARG A 278 -9.90 6.12 5.18
CA ARG A 278 -9.69 7.31 6.01
C ARG A 278 -8.28 7.41 6.54
N ARG A 279 -7.77 6.29 7.04
CA ARG A 279 -6.49 6.24 7.74
C ARG A 279 -5.98 4.82 7.80
N PHE A 280 -4.69 4.61 7.49
CA PHE A 280 -4.04 3.33 7.75
C PHE A 280 -2.51 3.43 7.88
N GLY A 281 -1.93 2.49 8.62
CA GLY A 281 -0.49 2.33 8.79
C GLY A 281 0.07 1.27 7.84
N GLY A 282 0.69 1.70 6.75
CA GLY A 282 1.18 0.85 5.66
C GLY A 282 0.52 1.21 4.31
N MET A 283 0.43 0.24 3.40
CA MET A 283 -0.17 0.43 2.08
C MET A 283 -1.68 0.18 2.08
N GLY A 284 -2.36 0.71 1.07
CA GLY A 284 -3.79 0.47 0.85
C GLY A 284 -4.05 -0.93 0.26
N ILE A 285 -3.89 -1.06 -1.05
CA ILE A 285 -4.17 -2.31 -1.79
C ILE A 285 -2.86 -2.82 -2.38
N VAL A 286 -2.43 -4.01 -1.96
CA VAL A 286 -1.24 -4.69 -2.47
C VAL A 286 -1.67 -5.98 -3.16
N GLY A 287 -1.30 -6.15 -4.42
CA GLY A 287 -1.50 -7.40 -5.16
C GLY A 287 -0.20 -7.90 -5.75
N GLN A 288 0.10 -9.18 -5.56
CA GLN A 288 1.28 -9.83 -6.13
C GLN A 288 0.93 -11.16 -6.79
N ARG A 289 1.51 -11.43 -7.97
CA ARG A 289 1.13 -12.60 -8.81
C ARG A 289 -0.38 -12.78 -8.97
N SER A 290 -1.14 -11.69 -8.97
CA SER A 290 -2.60 -11.71 -9.03
C SER A 290 -3.09 -11.09 -10.34
N GLY A 291 -4.29 -11.43 -10.79
CA GLY A 291 -4.77 -10.97 -12.10
C GLY A 291 -6.25 -10.65 -12.13
N ASN A 292 -6.65 -9.95 -13.19
CA ASN A 292 -8.05 -9.53 -13.41
C ASN A 292 -8.58 -8.72 -12.21
N ILE A 293 -7.91 -7.61 -11.90
CA ILE A 293 -8.16 -6.77 -10.72
C ILE A 293 -8.93 -5.51 -11.12
N LYS A 294 -10.00 -5.21 -10.38
CA LYS A 294 -10.79 -3.99 -10.53
C LYS A 294 -10.80 -3.22 -9.20
N VAL A 295 -10.45 -1.95 -9.27
CA VAL A 295 -10.61 -0.98 -8.18
C VAL A 295 -11.52 0.12 -8.71
N GLU A 296 -12.72 0.24 -8.15
CA GLU A 296 -13.73 1.18 -8.63
C GLU A 296 -14.36 1.94 -7.48
N GLY A 297 -14.50 3.26 -7.62
CA GLY A 297 -15.12 4.09 -6.58
C GLY A 297 -14.33 4.10 -5.27
N LEU A 298 -13.00 3.98 -5.33
CA LEU A 298 -12.13 4.09 -4.15
C LEU A 298 -11.92 5.56 -3.80
N SER A 299 -12.36 5.98 -2.61
CA SER A 299 -12.16 7.34 -2.10
C SER A 299 -11.15 7.36 -0.95
N VAL A 300 -10.12 8.20 -1.03
CA VAL A 300 -9.02 8.21 -0.05
C VAL A 300 -8.81 9.62 0.52
N TYR A 301 -9.36 9.85 1.70
CA TYR A 301 -9.37 11.17 2.36
C TYR A 301 -9.16 11.02 3.86
N PRO A 302 -8.32 11.87 4.49
CA PRO A 302 -8.10 11.77 5.92
C PRO A 302 -9.39 12.06 6.70
N HIS A 303 -9.38 11.70 7.98
CA HIS A 303 -10.36 12.28 8.89
C HIS A 303 -10.21 13.81 8.95
N GLU A 304 -11.30 14.51 9.24
CA GLU A 304 -11.26 15.96 9.40
C GLU A 304 -10.19 16.37 10.44
N GLY A 305 -9.37 17.35 10.08
CA GLY A 305 -8.25 17.83 10.88
C GLY A 305 -6.97 16.98 10.79
N GLU A 306 -7.01 15.81 10.17
CA GLU A 306 -5.83 14.97 9.90
C GLU A 306 -5.21 15.29 8.53
N ARG A 307 -3.91 14.96 8.38
CA ARG A 307 -3.08 15.41 7.23
C ARG A 307 -2.63 14.29 6.30
N VAL A 308 -2.89 13.04 6.69
CA VAL A 308 -2.38 11.82 6.03
C VAL A 308 -3.45 10.76 6.01
N THR A 309 -3.55 10.03 4.91
CA THR A 309 -4.41 8.85 4.77
C THR A 309 -3.62 7.58 5.09
N VAL A 310 -2.68 7.23 4.23
CA VAL A 310 -1.83 6.05 4.35
C VAL A 310 -0.35 6.44 4.44
N THR A 311 0.45 5.60 5.10
CA THR A 311 1.88 5.90 5.34
C THR A 311 2.80 5.42 4.21
N ALA A 312 2.25 4.74 3.21
CA ALA A 312 2.93 4.27 2.00
C ALA A 312 2.00 4.37 0.78
N ASP A 313 2.20 3.53 -0.24
CA ASP A 313 1.46 3.54 -1.49
C ASP A 313 -0.04 3.23 -1.27
N ILE A 314 -0.93 3.86 -2.03
CA ILE A 314 -2.36 3.56 -1.90
C ILE A 314 -2.72 2.27 -2.67
N VAL A 315 -2.17 2.09 -3.87
CA VAL A 315 -2.31 0.88 -4.68
C VAL A 315 -0.94 0.46 -5.18
N GLN A 316 -0.56 -0.79 -4.93
CA GLN A 316 0.65 -1.38 -5.47
C GLN A 316 0.38 -2.77 -6.07
N PHE A 317 0.79 -2.99 -7.31
CA PHE A 317 0.64 -4.27 -8.01
C PHE A 317 1.98 -4.76 -8.56
N ILE A 318 2.42 -5.92 -8.08
CA ILE A 318 3.74 -6.50 -8.36
C ILE A 318 3.61 -7.81 -9.13
N ASN A 319 4.14 -7.86 -10.35
CA ASN A 319 4.05 -9.04 -11.22
C ASN A 319 2.60 -9.58 -11.32
N CYS A 320 1.64 -8.68 -11.50
CA CYS A 320 0.25 -9.03 -11.77
C CYS A 320 0.03 -9.37 -13.26
N TYR A 321 -1.12 -9.92 -13.63
CA TYR A 321 -1.41 -10.33 -15.01
C TYR A 321 -2.87 -10.07 -15.41
N GLY A 322 -3.19 -10.34 -16.68
CA GLY A 322 -4.55 -10.14 -17.20
C GLY A 322 -4.87 -8.65 -17.31
N LYS A 323 -6.02 -8.23 -16.80
CA LYS A 323 -6.45 -6.82 -16.82
C LYS A 323 -6.45 -6.20 -15.43
N ILE A 324 -5.96 -4.98 -15.33
CA ILE A 324 -6.12 -4.12 -14.14
C ILE A 324 -6.91 -2.89 -14.55
N SER A 325 -7.95 -2.57 -13.79
CA SER A 325 -8.75 -1.36 -13.98
C SER A 325 -8.85 -0.57 -12.68
N ILE A 326 -8.56 0.73 -12.75
CA ILE A 326 -8.68 1.69 -11.65
C ILE A 326 -9.57 2.81 -12.17
N ILE A 327 -10.83 2.83 -11.74
CA ILE A 327 -11.91 3.59 -12.38
C ILE A 327 -12.68 4.41 -11.35
N ASP A 328 -12.97 5.67 -11.65
CA ASP A 328 -13.78 6.55 -10.80
C ASP A 328 -13.25 6.63 -9.34
N CYS A 329 -11.92 6.59 -9.17
CA CYS A 329 -11.26 6.69 -7.87
C CYS A 329 -10.81 8.12 -7.57
N GLU A 330 -10.75 8.49 -6.31
CA GLU A 330 -10.39 9.86 -5.93
C GLU A 330 -9.64 9.99 -4.60
N GLY A 331 -8.95 11.12 -4.44
CA GLY A 331 -8.26 11.52 -3.22
C GLY A 331 -6.76 11.28 -3.26
N GLY A 332 -6.15 11.17 -2.08
CA GLY A 332 -4.71 10.94 -1.93
C GLY A 332 -4.23 11.30 -0.53
N LEU A 333 -3.29 12.25 -0.39
CA LEU A 333 -2.60 12.56 0.87
C LEU A 333 -1.85 11.35 1.47
N SER A 334 -1.45 10.40 0.64
CA SER A 334 -0.52 9.32 1.01
C SER A 334 0.87 9.89 1.31
N ARG A 335 1.74 9.11 1.95
CA ARG A 335 3.17 9.47 2.11
C ARG A 335 4.07 8.89 1.02
N ASP A 336 3.49 8.11 0.11
CA ASP A 336 4.16 7.52 -1.03
C ASP A 336 3.21 7.55 -2.24
N ASP A 337 3.58 6.89 -3.35
CA ASP A 337 2.87 6.91 -4.62
C ASP A 337 1.35 6.62 -4.49
N TRP A 338 0.53 7.21 -5.36
CA TRP A 338 -0.87 6.79 -5.41
C TRP A 338 -0.91 5.35 -5.92
N ILE A 339 -0.43 5.16 -7.15
CA ILE A 339 -0.41 3.88 -7.85
C ILE A 339 1.03 3.53 -8.15
N ASN A 340 1.42 2.30 -7.87
CA ASN A 340 2.69 1.72 -8.28
C ASN A 340 2.47 0.34 -8.91
N ILE A 341 2.68 0.21 -10.21
CA ILE A 341 2.51 -1.06 -10.94
C ILE A 341 3.84 -1.41 -11.61
N HIS A 342 4.39 -2.58 -11.31
CA HIS A 342 5.67 -3.04 -11.83
C HIS A 342 5.83 -4.56 -11.79
N GLY A 343 6.88 -5.08 -12.41
CA GLY A 343 7.44 -6.40 -12.12
C GLY A 343 8.69 -6.29 -11.25
N ASN A 344 9.33 -7.41 -10.93
CA ASN A 344 10.64 -7.42 -10.27
C ASN A 344 11.75 -7.95 -11.18
N TYR A 345 12.92 -7.32 -11.07
CA TYR A 345 14.19 -7.89 -11.49
C TYR A 345 14.81 -8.69 -10.35
N LEU A 346 15.25 -9.91 -10.63
CA LEU A 346 16.09 -10.67 -9.70
C LEU A 346 17.49 -10.85 -10.29
N LYS A 347 18.51 -10.83 -9.43
CA LYS A 347 19.89 -11.03 -9.87
C LYS A 347 20.19 -12.50 -10.05
N ILE A 348 20.75 -12.87 -11.20
CA ILE A 348 21.23 -14.22 -11.49
C ILE A 348 22.59 -14.41 -10.81
N VAL A 349 22.65 -15.30 -9.82
CA VAL A 349 23.88 -15.61 -9.06
C VAL A 349 24.57 -16.88 -9.54
N SER A 350 23.86 -17.75 -10.25
CA SER A 350 24.42 -18.93 -10.89
C SER A 350 23.56 -19.33 -12.09
N ALA A 351 24.18 -19.85 -13.15
CA ALA A 351 23.52 -20.44 -14.30
C ALA A 351 24.31 -21.67 -14.75
N LYS A 352 23.67 -22.84 -14.83
CA LYS A 352 24.30 -24.10 -15.26
C LYS A 352 23.29 -24.97 -16.00
N GLY A 353 23.56 -25.30 -17.26
CA GLY A 353 22.61 -26.04 -18.07
C GLY A 353 21.31 -25.26 -18.19
N ARG A 354 20.23 -25.89 -17.74
CA ARG A 354 18.88 -25.31 -17.70
C ARG A 354 18.51 -24.68 -16.34
N CYS A 355 19.42 -24.64 -15.37
CA CYS A 355 19.13 -24.18 -14.02
C CYS A 355 19.71 -22.78 -13.77
N LEU A 356 18.86 -21.86 -13.33
CA LEU A 356 19.21 -20.53 -12.86
C LEU A 356 19.01 -20.46 -11.35
N ARG A 357 19.97 -19.88 -10.63
CA ARG A 357 19.79 -19.48 -9.22
C ARG A 357 19.74 -17.98 -9.16
N VAL A 358 18.67 -17.46 -8.59
CA VAL A 358 18.34 -16.02 -8.61
C VAL A 358 18.01 -15.52 -7.21
N ARG A 359 18.22 -14.24 -6.96
CA ARG A 359 17.89 -13.62 -5.66
C ARG A 359 17.37 -12.20 -5.80
N PRO A 360 16.47 -11.74 -4.92
CA PRO A 360 16.12 -10.33 -4.80
C PRO A 360 17.36 -9.54 -4.37
N GLN A 361 17.43 -8.28 -4.78
CA GLN A 361 18.51 -7.38 -4.37
C GLN A 361 18.03 -6.34 -3.36
N HIS A 362 16.80 -5.84 -3.52
CA HIS A 362 16.22 -4.94 -2.54
C HIS A 362 15.68 -5.72 -1.31
N PRO A 363 15.95 -5.30 -0.06
CA PRO A 363 15.48 -5.99 1.14
C PRO A 363 13.96 -6.16 1.21
N SER A 364 13.20 -5.17 0.75
CA SER A 364 11.74 -5.22 0.75
C SER A 364 11.15 -6.19 -0.29
N GLN A 365 11.97 -6.81 -1.15
CA GLN A 365 11.51 -7.85 -2.09
C GLN A 365 11.83 -9.27 -1.62
N GLN A 366 12.44 -9.43 -0.44
CA GLN A 366 12.78 -10.74 0.11
C GLN A 366 11.54 -11.58 0.39
N GLY A 367 11.65 -12.90 0.28
CA GLY A 367 10.55 -13.85 0.51
C GLY A 367 9.61 -14.07 -0.68
N PHE A 368 9.51 -13.09 -1.59
CA PHE A 368 8.66 -13.13 -2.77
C PHE A 368 9.44 -13.47 -4.06
N PHE A 369 9.03 -14.54 -4.75
CA PHE A 369 9.60 -14.94 -6.04
C PHE A 369 8.52 -14.93 -7.12
N PRO A 370 8.61 -14.07 -8.14
CA PRO A 370 7.54 -13.88 -9.12
C PRO A 370 7.64 -14.86 -10.30
N TYR A 371 7.71 -16.16 -10.06
CA TYR A 371 7.85 -17.16 -11.12
C TYR A 371 6.94 -18.37 -10.86
N ARG A 372 6.32 -18.88 -11.93
CA ARG A 372 5.52 -20.10 -11.95
C ARG A 372 5.92 -21.01 -13.11
N PRO A 373 5.76 -22.33 -13.00
CA PRO A 373 5.81 -23.22 -14.16
C PRO A 373 4.92 -22.71 -15.30
N GLY A 374 5.46 -22.66 -16.51
CA GLY A 374 4.79 -22.15 -17.70
C GLY A 374 5.11 -20.68 -18.05
N ASP A 375 5.56 -19.88 -17.09
CA ASP A 375 5.90 -18.47 -17.32
C ASP A 375 7.08 -18.34 -18.29
N MET A 376 7.03 -17.34 -19.15
CA MET A 376 8.15 -16.86 -19.95
C MET A 376 8.99 -15.87 -19.15
N ILE A 377 10.31 -16.02 -19.21
CA ILE A 377 11.29 -15.11 -18.60
C ILE A 377 12.26 -14.57 -19.64
N GLU A 378 12.79 -13.39 -19.38
CA GLU A 378 13.95 -12.84 -20.08
C GLU A 378 15.10 -12.64 -19.10
N CYS A 379 16.28 -13.11 -19.49
CA CYS A 379 17.52 -12.70 -18.84
C CYS A 379 18.08 -11.49 -19.61
N VAL A 380 18.42 -10.42 -18.90
CA VAL A 380 18.81 -9.13 -19.49
C VAL A 380 20.07 -8.57 -18.87
N THR A 381 20.86 -7.82 -19.65
CA THR A 381 22.04 -7.13 -19.11
C THR A 381 21.66 -6.16 -17.99
N ALA A 382 22.51 -6.08 -16.96
CA ALA A 382 22.23 -5.31 -15.75
C ALA A 382 22.30 -3.79 -15.93
N ARG A 383 22.81 -3.27 -17.05
CA ARG A 383 22.87 -1.83 -17.33
C ARG A 383 22.00 -1.45 -18.52
N GLU A 384 22.16 -2.13 -19.65
CA GLU A 384 21.48 -1.78 -20.91
C GLU A 384 20.09 -2.40 -21.04
N ARG A 385 19.75 -3.38 -20.20
CA ARG A 385 18.52 -4.20 -20.29
C ARG A 385 18.39 -4.94 -21.64
N SER A 386 19.51 -5.23 -22.30
CA SER A 386 19.55 -6.01 -23.54
C SER A 386 19.23 -7.47 -23.24
N VAL A 387 18.38 -8.10 -24.05
CA VAL A 387 18.00 -9.51 -23.86
C VAL A 387 19.17 -10.42 -24.21
N LEU A 388 19.55 -11.27 -23.27
CA LEU A 388 20.60 -12.29 -23.41
C LEU A 388 20.01 -13.66 -23.72
N ALA A 389 18.86 -13.99 -23.12
CA ALA A 389 18.15 -15.22 -23.35
C ALA A 389 16.66 -15.06 -23.00
N THR A 390 15.83 -15.85 -23.69
CA THR A 390 14.40 -16.02 -23.38
C THR A 390 14.16 -17.50 -23.18
N ALA A 391 13.42 -17.87 -22.13
CA ALA A 391 13.13 -19.25 -21.84
C ALA A 391 11.79 -19.39 -21.12
N ARG A 392 11.22 -20.60 -21.12
CA ARG A 392 10.04 -20.95 -20.35
C ARG A 392 10.45 -21.61 -19.05
N VAL A 393 9.83 -21.20 -17.95
CA VAL A 393 10.00 -21.82 -16.63
C VAL A 393 9.35 -23.20 -16.63
N CYS A 394 10.12 -24.22 -16.28
CA CYS A 394 9.65 -25.58 -16.04
C CYS A 394 9.35 -25.81 -14.56
N THR A 395 10.25 -25.41 -13.66
CA THR A 395 10.08 -25.56 -12.21
C THR A 395 10.66 -24.38 -11.45
N VAL A 396 10.13 -24.13 -10.26
CA VAL A 396 10.56 -23.07 -9.34
C VAL A 396 10.65 -23.69 -7.95
N ALA A 397 11.77 -23.47 -7.25
CA ALA A 397 11.96 -23.93 -5.88
C ALA A 397 12.74 -22.90 -5.06
N LYS A 398 12.36 -22.70 -3.80
CA LYS A 398 13.22 -22.00 -2.84
C LYS A 398 14.39 -22.92 -2.47
N ASP A 399 15.60 -22.38 -2.41
CA ASP A 399 16.75 -23.13 -1.93
C ASP A 399 16.57 -23.44 -0.42
N PRO A 400 16.57 -24.72 -0.01
CA PRO A 400 16.36 -25.11 1.38
C PRO A 400 17.45 -24.61 2.33
N ALA A 401 18.68 -24.46 1.84
CA ALA A 401 19.83 -24.00 2.64
C ALA A 401 19.92 -22.47 2.68
N ASN A 402 19.37 -21.79 1.67
CA ASN A 402 19.36 -20.33 1.61
C ASN A 402 18.03 -19.80 1.05
N PRO A 403 17.03 -19.50 1.90
CA PRO A 403 15.71 -19.03 1.48
C PRO A 403 15.68 -17.73 0.65
N ALA A 404 16.80 -16.98 0.60
CA ALA A 404 16.95 -15.81 -0.26
C ALA A 404 17.26 -16.17 -1.73
N ILE A 405 17.54 -17.45 -2.03
CA ILE A 405 17.77 -17.97 -3.37
C ILE A 405 16.54 -18.73 -3.85
N CYS A 406 16.16 -18.45 -5.09
CA CYS A 406 15.21 -19.24 -5.86
C CYS A 406 15.94 -19.95 -6.99
N GLU A 407 15.68 -21.23 -7.14
CA GLU A 407 16.13 -22.05 -8.26
C GLU A 407 15.01 -22.14 -9.30
N ILE A 408 15.34 -21.84 -10.55
CA ILE A 408 14.44 -21.86 -11.69
C ILE A 408 15.04 -22.82 -12.71
N THR A 409 14.34 -23.90 -13.03
CA THR A 409 14.68 -24.72 -14.19
C THR A 409 13.89 -24.24 -15.38
N VAL A 410 14.55 -24.05 -16.52
CA VAL A 410 13.92 -23.63 -17.77
C VAL A 410 13.91 -24.74 -18.84
N ASP A 411 13.26 -24.50 -19.96
CA ASP A 411 13.13 -25.43 -21.09
C ASP A 411 14.37 -25.47 -22.01
N ALA A 412 15.25 -24.47 -21.94
CA ALA A 412 16.46 -24.34 -22.76
C ALA A 412 17.77 -24.47 -21.96
N ASP A 413 18.82 -25.01 -22.59
CA ASP A 413 20.19 -24.96 -22.03
C ASP A 413 20.80 -23.57 -22.25
N LEU A 414 21.22 -22.93 -21.15
CA LEU A 414 21.77 -21.58 -21.12
C LEU A 414 23.27 -21.54 -20.82
N SER A 415 23.98 -22.68 -20.86
CA SER A 415 25.39 -22.79 -20.45
C SER A 415 26.37 -21.91 -21.25
N GLY A 416 26.01 -21.53 -22.48
CA GLY A 416 26.82 -20.65 -23.33
C GLY A 416 26.52 -19.16 -23.18
N VAL A 417 25.53 -18.78 -22.37
CA VAL A 417 25.07 -17.39 -22.21
C VAL A 417 25.70 -16.80 -20.94
N PRO A 418 26.37 -15.63 -21.00
CA PRO A 418 27.03 -15.04 -19.85
C PRO A 418 26.01 -14.38 -18.89
N LEU A 419 25.28 -15.19 -18.12
CA LEU A 419 24.13 -14.72 -17.32
C LEU A 419 24.46 -14.26 -15.91
N VAL A 420 25.55 -14.75 -15.31
CA VAL A 420 25.87 -14.47 -13.90
C VAL A 420 26.18 -12.98 -13.71
N GLY A 421 25.54 -12.38 -12.70
CA GLY A 421 25.66 -10.95 -12.40
C GLY A 421 24.63 -10.07 -13.12
N HIS A 422 23.92 -10.62 -14.11
CA HIS A 422 22.83 -9.97 -14.82
C HIS A 422 21.46 -10.23 -14.16
N LEU A 423 20.40 -9.74 -14.80
CA LEU A 423 19.06 -9.72 -14.24
C LEU A 423 18.15 -10.70 -14.97
N VAL A 424 17.13 -11.19 -14.28
CA VAL A 424 16.02 -11.94 -14.86
C VAL A 424 14.71 -11.27 -14.50
N GLU A 425 13.78 -11.24 -15.43
CA GLU A 425 12.41 -10.71 -15.30
C GLU A 425 11.41 -11.73 -15.80
N ASN A 426 10.24 -11.78 -15.16
CA ASN A 426 9.08 -12.50 -15.67
C ASN A 426 8.30 -11.62 -16.66
N ILE A 427 8.25 -12.04 -17.93
CA ILE A 427 7.58 -11.30 -18.99
C ILE A 427 6.13 -11.75 -19.23
N THR A 428 5.68 -12.81 -18.55
CA THR A 428 4.28 -13.28 -18.60
C THR A 428 3.39 -12.47 -17.66
N LEU A 429 3.92 -12.14 -16.48
CA LEU A 429 3.21 -11.44 -15.43
C LEU A 429 3.27 -9.91 -15.64
N ASN A 430 2.60 -9.45 -16.70
CA ASN A 430 2.48 -8.05 -17.08
C ASN A 430 1.02 -7.74 -17.49
N PRO A 431 0.26 -6.97 -16.70
CA PRO A 431 -1.15 -6.74 -16.97
C PRO A 431 -1.37 -5.63 -18.00
N ASP A 432 -2.46 -5.71 -18.76
CA ASP A 432 -3.03 -4.54 -19.42
C ASP A 432 -3.69 -3.65 -18.35
N VAL A 433 -3.38 -2.36 -18.34
CA VAL A 433 -3.79 -1.41 -17.30
C VAL A 433 -4.66 -0.30 -17.89
N THR A 434 -5.83 -0.08 -17.29
CA THR A 434 -6.69 1.07 -17.58
C THR A 434 -6.89 1.90 -16.32
N ILE A 435 -6.54 3.19 -16.37
CA ILE A 435 -6.78 4.17 -15.32
C ILE A 435 -7.67 5.26 -15.90
N ARG A 436 -8.92 5.36 -15.44
CA ARG A 436 -9.90 6.24 -16.09
C ARG A 436 -10.79 6.99 -15.11
N ASN A 437 -11.08 8.24 -15.43
CA ASN A 437 -12.01 9.11 -14.70
C ASN A 437 -11.66 9.31 -13.22
N CYS A 438 -10.38 9.17 -12.87
CA CYS A 438 -9.93 9.34 -11.49
C CYS A 438 -9.53 10.79 -11.19
N ARG A 439 -9.62 11.18 -9.92
CA ARG A 439 -9.12 12.47 -9.41
C ARG A 439 -8.08 12.26 -8.31
N PHE A 440 -6.82 12.38 -8.67
CA PHE A 440 -5.70 12.15 -7.77
C PHE A 440 -5.18 13.49 -7.21
N SER A 441 -4.98 13.58 -5.89
CA SER A 441 -4.44 14.80 -5.26
C SER A 441 -3.39 14.50 -4.19
N ASP A 442 -2.37 15.35 -4.07
CA ASP A 442 -1.40 15.33 -2.95
C ASP A 442 -0.70 13.97 -2.78
N PHE A 443 0.01 13.55 -3.82
CA PHE A 443 0.78 12.30 -3.87
C PHE A 443 2.07 12.52 -4.66
N PRO A 444 3.12 11.69 -4.47
CA PRO A 444 4.34 11.80 -5.27
C PRO A 444 4.10 11.47 -6.75
N HIS A 445 3.70 10.22 -7.05
CA HIS A 445 3.55 9.77 -8.43
C HIS A 445 2.40 8.77 -8.68
N LEU A 446 1.97 8.66 -9.94
CA LEU A 446 1.57 7.36 -10.48
C LEU A 446 2.81 6.71 -11.10
N ARG A 447 3.40 5.73 -10.43
CA ARG A 447 4.54 4.97 -10.92
C ARG A 447 4.06 3.77 -11.72
N LEU A 448 4.33 3.76 -13.03
CA LEU A 448 3.76 2.77 -13.93
C LEU A 448 4.84 2.16 -14.81
N SER A 449 5.04 0.85 -14.70
CA SER A 449 6.02 0.12 -15.49
C SER A 449 5.51 -1.30 -15.77
N GLY A 450 5.94 -1.89 -16.88
CA GLY A 450 5.52 -3.24 -17.28
C GLY A 450 5.08 -3.31 -18.73
N ARG A 451 4.97 -4.54 -19.24
CA ARG A 451 4.91 -4.82 -20.68
C ARG A 451 3.52 -4.86 -21.29
N GLY A 452 2.47 -4.82 -20.46
CA GLY A 452 1.10 -4.75 -20.96
C GLY A 452 0.78 -3.41 -21.62
N LYS A 453 -0.45 -3.26 -22.10
CA LYS A 453 -0.95 -2.02 -22.67
C LYS A 453 -1.49 -1.11 -21.57
N TYR A 454 -1.02 0.13 -21.55
CA TYR A 454 -1.43 1.14 -20.59
C TYR A 454 -2.33 2.19 -21.25
N LEU A 455 -3.49 2.43 -20.64
CA LEU A 455 -4.39 3.53 -20.99
C LEU A 455 -4.67 4.38 -19.75
N ILE A 456 -4.23 5.63 -19.79
CA ILE A 456 -4.47 6.63 -18.74
C ILE A 456 -5.34 7.72 -19.36
N GLU A 457 -6.63 7.73 -19.04
CA GLU A 457 -7.63 8.54 -19.76
C GLU A 457 -8.58 9.32 -18.84
N GLY A 458 -8.82 10.59 -19.15
CA GLY A 458 -9.90 11.35 -18.49
C GLY A 458 -9.64 11.64 -17.00
N ASN A 459 -8.39 11.54 -16.55
CA ASN A 459 -8.05 11.73 -15.14
C ASN A 459 -7.66 13.19 -14.83
N ARG A 460 -7.81 13.56 -13.56
CA ARG A 460 -7.34 14.83 -13.01
C ARG A 460 -6.23 14.59 -11.98
N PHE A 461 -5.12 15.31 -12.14
CA PHE A 461 -3.96 15.24 -11.25
C PHE A 461 -3.73 16.61 -10.58
N GLU A 462 -3.60 16.62 -9.26
CA GLU A 462 -3.45 17.84 -8.46
C GLU A 462 -2.30 17.71 -7.44
N HIS A 463 -1.47 18.75 -7.31
CA HIS A 463 -0.45 18.86 -6.25
C HIS A 463 0.56 17.71 -6.15
N CYS A 464 0.92 17.06 -7.26
CA CYS A 464 1.83 15.92 -7.29
C CYS A 464 3.26 16.26 -7.74
N ILE A 465 4.23 15.37 -7.47
CA ILE A 465 5.62 15.53 -7.94
C ILE A 465 5.72 15.22 -9.44
N LYS A 466 5.18 14.09 -9.89
CA LYS A 466 4.94 13.79 -11.31
C LYS A 466 3.60 13.08 -11.43
N SER A 467 2.74 13.56 -12.31
CA SER A 467 1.42 12.95 -12.52
C SER A 467 1.54 11.50 -13.00
N VAL A 468 2.47 11.23 -13.92
CA VAL A 468 2.82 9.88 -14.38
C VAL A 468 4.34 9.77 -14.43
N LEU A 469 4.87 8.74 -13.78
CA LEU A 469 6.29 8.39 -13.78
C LEU A 469 6.45 6.97 -14.34
N GLY A 470 6.78 6.88 -15.62
CA GLY A 470 7.00 5.62 -16.31
C GLY A 470 8.47 5.21 -16.32
N MET A 471 8.92 4.47 -15.30
CA MET A 471 10.34 4.19 -15.09
C MET A 471 10.66 2.71 -14.98
N ASP A 472 11.74 2.27 -15.63
CA ASP A 472 12.42 0.99 -15.33
C ASP A 472 13.50 1.22 -14.26
N LEU A 473 13.43 0.54 -13.11
CA LEU A 473 14.18 0.91 -11.90
C LEU A 473 15.09 -0.22 -11.38
N ALA A 474 15.96 -0.78 -12.21
CA ALA A 474 16.80 -1.91 -11.76
C ALA A 474 18.07 -1.59 -10.96
N ASP A 475 18.42 -0.33 -10.74
CA ASP A 475 19.69 0.03 -10.08
C ASP A 475 19.64 -0.09 -8.56
N TYR A 476 18.49 0.27 -7.99
CA TYR A 476 18.28 0.29 -6.54
C TYR A 476 17.04 -0.49 -6.14
N TRP A 477 15.90 -0.19 -6.76
CA TRP A 477 14.62 -0.81 -6.41
C TRP A 477 14.48 -2.22 -6.98
N PHE A 478 15.12 -2.51 -8.11
CA PHE A 478 14.93 -3.77 -8.84
C PHE A 478 13.46 -3.98 -9.23
N GLU A 479 12.78 -2.89 -9.54
CA GLU A 479 11.42 -2.89 -10.11
C GLU A 479 11.57 -2.89 -11.63
N SER A 480 11.25 -4.02 -12.25
CA SER A 480 11.29 -4.18 -13.70
C SER A 480 10.03 -3.61 -14.32
N GLY A 481 10.14 -3.09 -15.54
CA GLY A 481 8.92 -2.74 -16.24
C GLY A 481 9.13 -1.95 -17.50
N ARG A 482 9.63 -2.65 -18.51
CA ARG A 482 9.63 -2.13 -19.88
C ARG A 482 8.22 -1.83 -20.36
N ILE A 483 7.83 -0.56 -20.39
CA ILE A 483 6.61 -0.10 -21.06
C ILE A 483 6.69 -0.44 -22.55
N LEU A 484 5.79 -1.30 -23.05
CA LEU A 484 5.71 -1.61 -24.49
C LEU A 484 4.76 -0.66 -25.22
N ASP A 485 3.62 -0.35 -24.62
CA ASP A 485 2.62 0.53 -25.19
C ASP A 485 1.87 1.30 -24.09
N MET A 486 1.98 2.62 -24.10
CA MET A 486 1.26 3.51 -23.20
C MET A 486 0.60 4.66 -23.96
N THR A 487 -0.69 4.86 -23.72
CA THR A 487 -1.46 6.01 -24.21
C THR A 487 -1.99 6.81 -23.02
N ILE A 488 -1.60 8.07 -22.95
CA ILE A 488 -2.07 9.03 -21.94
C ILE A 488 -2.89 10.09 -22.66
N ARG A 489 -4.20 10.11 -22.46
CA ARG A 489 -5.07 11.01 -23.23
C ARG A 489 -6.17 11.70 -22.44
N ASN A 490 -6.51 12.90 -22.84
CA ASN A 490 -7.62 13.67 -22.28
C ASN A 490 -7.54 13.84 -20.75
N ASN A 491 -6.33 13.90 -20.17
CA ASN A 491 -6.14 14.14 -18.74
C ASN A 491 -5.89 15.63 -18.47
N SER A 492 -6.15 16.08 -17.24
CA SER A 492 -5.80 17.43 -16.78
C SER A 492 -4.79 17.37 -15.63
N VAL A 493 -3.68 18.07 -15.75
CA VAL A 493 -2.70 18.29 -14.67
C VAL A 493 -2.82 19.72 -14.17
N VAL A 494 -2.97 19.90 -12.86
CA VAL A 494 -3.11 21.22 -12.21
C VAL A 494 -2.19 21.32 -11.00
N ASP A 495 -1.38 22.37 -10.93
CA ASP A 495 -0.50 22.69 -9.79
C ASP A 495 0.42 21.53 -9.36
N GLY A 496 0.90 20.75 -10.33
CA GLY A 496 1.71 19.54 -10.12
C GLY A 496 2.79 19.34 -11.17
N GLY A 497 3.48 18.22 -11.14
CA GLY A 497 4.43 17.86 -12.20
C GLY A 497 3.78 17.11 -13.35
N GLY A 498 4.36 17.29 -14.55
CA GLY A 498 3.95 16.60 -15.77
C GLY A 498 4.32 15.11 -15.81
N PHE A 499 4.48 14.57 -17.01
CA PHE A 499 4.78 13.15 -17.23
C PHE A 499 6.28 12.90 -17.43
N SER A 500 6.84 11.84 -16.87
CA SER A 500 8.26 11.53 -17.04
C SER A 500 8.48 10.04 -17.34
N PHE A 501 9.29 9.76 -18.36
CA PHE A 501 9.62 8.40 -18.81
C PHE A 501 11.13 8.20 -18.90
N GLY A 502 11.61 7.03 -18.46
CA GLY A 502 13.03 6.72 -18.46
C GLY A 502 13.41 5.46 -17.70
N LEU A 503 14.70 5.34 -17.41
CA LEU A 503 15.26 4.21 -16.69
C LEU A 503 16.33 4.66 -15.70
N SER A 504 16.47 3.93 -14.60
CA SER A 504 17.55 4.14 -13.64
C SER A 504 18.91 3.80 -14.25
N GLY A 505 19.98 4.37 -13.68
CA GLY A 505 21.35 4.07 -14.08
C GLY A 505 21.86 4.83 -15.30
N TRP A 506 21.03 5.73 -15.81
CA TRP A 506 21.34 6.58 -16.93
C TRP A 506 20.98 8.03 -16.58
N SER A 507 21.90 8.95 -16.85
CA SER A 507 21.67 10.38 -16.73
C SER A 507 21.44 11.02 -18.09
N GLY A 508 20.65 12.10 -18.14
CA GLY A 508 20.18 12.74 -19.39
C GLY A 508 21.26 13.37 -20.29
N ASN A 509 22.54 13.17 -19.97
CA ASN A 509 23.70 13.60 -20.76
C ASN A 509 24.45 12.40 -21.40
N GLU A 510 24.02 11.16 -21.16
CA GLU A 510 24.64 9.98 -21.76
C GLU A 510 24.15 9.84 -23.21
N ASN A 511 25.06 9.92 -24.18
CA ASN A 511 24.73 9.90 -25.62
C ASN A 511 24.09 8.58 -26.10
N ASN A 512 24.03 7.54 -25.27
CA ASN A 512 23.64 6.17 -25.64
C ASN A 512 22.64 5.54 -24.66
N ILE A 513 21.67 6.31 -24.15
CA ILE A 513 20.61 5.74 -23.29
C ILE A 513 19.85 4.63 -24.05
N PRO A 514 19.74 3.41 -23.51
CA PRO A 514 19.02 2.32 -24.14
C PRO A 514 17.55 2.65 -24.32
N LYS A 515 17.03 2.41 -25.52
CA LYS A 515 15.60 2.56 -25.83
C LYS A 515 14.83 1.34 -25.34
N VAL A 516 14.69 1.21 -24.04
CA VAL A 516 13.98 0.09 -23.43
C VAL A 516 12.48 0.21 -23.67
N HIS A 517 11.90 1.39 -23.52
CA HIS A 517 10.46 1.59 -23.69
C HIS A 517 10.06 1.60 -25.16
N GLY A 518 8.90 1.02 -25.45
CA GLY A 518 8.28 0.99 -26.77
C GLY A 518 7.54 2.28 -27.11
N ARG A 519 6.25 2.16 -27.42
CA ARG A 519 5.39 3.27 -27.84
C ARG A 519 4.83 4.01 -26.63
N ILE A 520 4.96 5.33 -26.62
CA ILE A 520 4.29 6.22 -25.67
C ILE A 520 3.61 7.34 -26.45
N SER A 521 2.29 7.49 -26.29
CA SER A 521 1.47 8.50 -26.97
C SER A 521 0.79 9.43 -25.95
N LEU A 522 0.95 10.74 -26.14
CA LEU A 522 0.26 11.78 -25.39
C LEU A 522 -0.78 12.45 -26.31
N GLU A 523 -2.06 12.47 -25.94
CA GLU A 523 -3.13 12.97 -26.81
C GLU A 523 -4.13 13.87 -26.04
N GLY A 524 -4.27 15.14 -26.41
CA GLY A 524 -5.32 16.02 -25.83
C GLY A 524 -5.23 16.27 -24.32
N ASN A 525 -4.04 16.14 -23.71
CA ASN A 525 -3.85 16.42 -22.28
C ASN A 525 -3.70 17.92 -22.03
N ILE A 526 -4.30 18.40 -20.94
CA ILE A 526 -4.28 19.81 -20.52
C ILE A 526 -3.35 19.97 -19.33
N PHE A 527 -2.45 20.95 -19.39
CA PHE A 527 -1.45 21.23 -18.36
C PHE A 527 -1.59 22.67 -17.87
N ASN A 528 -2.07 22.84 -16.64
CA ASN A 528 -2.25 24.15 -16.01
C ASN A 528 -1.29 24.27 -14.81
N HIS A 529 -0.48 25.32 -14.77
CA HIS A 529 0.45 25.58 -13.66
C HIS A 529 1.40 24.41 -13.34
N VAL A 530 1.94 23.76 -14.38
CA VAL A 530 2.85 22.63 -14.21
C VAL A 530 4.23 23.07 -13.73
N ARG A 531 4.76 22.37 -12.72
CA ARG A 531 6.14 22.53 -12.26
C ARG A 531 7.11 21.87 -13.25
N GLY A 532 7.92 22.70 -13.91
CA GLY A 532 8.91 22.24 -14.89
C GLY A 532 8.28 21.89 -16.24
N ALA A 533 8.85 20.92 -16.95
CA ALA A 533 8.36 20.51 -18.26
C ALA A 533 7.05 19.71 -18.15
N PRO A 534 6.07 19.92 -19.07
CA PRO A 534 4.86 19.11 -19.17
C PRO A 534 5.12 17.62 -19.40
N TRP A 535 6.22 17.29 -20.07
CA TRP A 535 6.71 15.92 -20.16
C TRP A 535 8.23 15.85 -20.37
N SER A 536 8.81 14.69 -20.05
CA SER A 536 10.19 14.31 -20.40
C SER A 536 10.25 12.83 -20.78
N ALA A 537 10.95 12.48 -21.85
CA ALA A 537 11.09 11.10 -22.29
C ALA A 537 12.56 10.80 -22.64
N VAL A 538 13.15 9.82 -21.95
CA VAL A 538 14.45 9.24 -22.26
C VAL A 538 14.31 7.72 -22.36
N GLY A 539 15.12 7.07 -23.19
CA GLY A 539 15.04 5.62 -23.37
C GLY A 539 13.71 5.11 -23.96
N VAL A 540 13.01 5.95 -24.74
CA VAL A 540 11.76 5.61 -25.44
C VAL A 540 12.02 5.44 -26.93
N GLY A 541 11.50 4.34 -27.50
CA GLY A 541 11.63 3.98 -28.91
C GLY A 541 10.78 4.83 -29.83
N ASP A 542 9.50 4.99 -29.49
CA ASP A 542 8.50 5.72 -30.27
C ASP A 542 7.69 6.64 -29.34
N PHE A 543 7.97 7.95 -29.38
CA PHE A 543 7.32 8.95 -28.52
C PHE A 543 6.51 9.94 -29.36
N ASN A 544 5.19 9.92 -29.19
CA ASN A 544 4.25 10.71 -29.98
C ASN A 544 3.49 11.70 -29.10
N VAL A 545 3.37 12.94 -29.57
CA VAL A 545 2.55 13.96 -28.92
C VAL A 545 1.57 14.55 -29.93
N LYS A 546 0.28 14.32 -29.72
CA LYS A 546 -0.82 14.92 -30.48
C LYS A 546 -1.49 15.95 -29.59
N ARG A 547 -1.52 17.20 -30.07
CA ARG A 547 -2.13 18.31 -29.35
C ARG A 547 -3.65 18.21 -29.38
#